data_AF-A0AAP1G9Z8-F1
#
_entry.id   AF-A0AAP1G9Z8-F1
#
_cell.length_a   1.000
_cell.length_b   1.000
_cell.length_c   1.000
_cell.angle_alpha   90.00
_cell.angle_beta   90.00
_cell.angle_gamma   90.00
#
_symmetry.space_group_name_H-M   'P 1'
#
loop_
_entity.id
_entity.type
_entity.pdbx_description
1 polymer ?
#
loop_
_entity_poly.entity_id
_entity_poly.type
_entity_poly.pdbx_seq_one_letter_code
_entity_poly.pdbx_strand_id
1 'polypeptide(L)'
;MRRVVHIAFFALLTYLIGDRALLHAQGRDASPIACSQGAEQVKFDALSRGFGSAAADSQREAFMSGCLVTGRGDRDVAMAAR
;
A
#
# COMPACT_ATOMS: atom_id res chain seq x y z
N MET A 1 -30.22 6.02 32.18
CA MET A 1 -28.98 6.86 32.17
C MET A 1 -27.71 6.02 32.03
N ARG A 2 -27.27 5.29 33.06
CA ARG A 2 -25.97 4.58 33.06
C ARG A 2 -25.75 3.58 31.91
N ARG A 3 -26.78 2.81 31.53
CA ARG A 3 -26.69 1.84 30.41
C ARG A 3 -26.50 2.50 29.05
N VAL A 4 -27.16 3.63 28.80
CA VAL A 4 -27.07 4.35 27.52
C VAL A 4 -25.66 4.90 27.31
N VAL A 5 -25.05 5.43 28.39
CA VAL A 5 -23.67 5.92 28.37
C VAL A 5 -22.70 4.80 28.05
N HIS A 6 -22.85 3.62 28.65
CA HIS A 6 -21.98 2.48 28.36
C HIS A 6 -22.10 2.01 26.91
N ILE A 7 -23.33 1.96 26.36
CA ILE A 7 -23.56 1.57 24.95
C ILE A 7 -22.88 2.58 24.01
N ALA A 8 -23.06 3.88 24.25
CA ALA A 8 -22.41 4.92 23.45
C ALA A 8 -20.87 4.82 23.52
N PHE A 9 -20.33 4.54 24.71
CA PHE A 9 -18.89 4.40 24.91
C PHE A 9 -18.33 3.17 24.18
N PHE A 10 -19.03 2.04 24.25
CA PHE A 10 -18.65 0.84 23.51
C PHE A 10 -18.71 1.06 22.00
N ALA A 11 -19.78 1.68 21.50
CA ALA A 11 -19.91 2.01 20.08
C ALA A 11 -18.77 2.94 19.60
N LEU A 12 -18.44 3.96 20.39
CA LEU A 12 -17.33 4.88 20.10
C LEU A 12 -15.98 4.15 20.07
N LEU A 13 -15.72 3.28 21.06
CA LEU A 13 -14.50 2.48 21.11
C LEU A 13 -14.38 1.56 19.89
N THR A 14 -15.45 0.85 19.53
CA THR A 14 -15.44 -0.02 18.34
C THR A 14 -15.22 0.77 17.05
N TYR A 15 -15.82 1.97 16.94
CA TYR A 15 -15.62 2.85 15.80
C TYR A 15 -14.16 3.33 15.68
N LEU A 16 -13.57 3.79 16.79
CA LEU A 16 -12.19 4.28 16.81
C LEU A 16 -11.16 3.17 16.57
N ILE A 17 -11.40 1.96 17.10
CA ILE A 17 -10.53 0.80 16.87
C ILE A 17 -10.62 0.34 15.40
N GLY A 18 -11.84 0.31 14.83
CA GLY A 18 -12.04 0.00 13.41
C GLY A 18 -11.34 0.99 12.48
N ASP A 19 -11.46 2.29 12.77
CA ASP A 19 -10.83 3.36 12.00
C ASP A 19 -9.29 3.29 12.05
N ARG A 20 -8.72 3.07 13.25
CA ARG A 20 -7.27 2.86 13.44
C ARG A 20 -6.76 1.61 12.73
N ALA A 21 -7.50 0.51 12.74
CA ALA A 21 -7.13 -0.71 12.04
C ALA A 21 -7.11 -0.51 10.51
N LEU A 22 -8.08 0.24 9.99
CA LEU A 22 -8.15 0.61 8.57
C LEU A 22 -6.99 1.53 8.16
N LEU A 23 -6.66 2.52 9.01
CA LEU A 23 -5.53 3.43 8.78
C LEU A 23 -4.17 2.74 8.94
N HIS A 24 -4.04 1.75 9.83
CA HIS A 24 -2.83 0.93 9.94
C HIS A 24 -2.65 -0.06 8.79
N ALA A 25 -3.73 -0.51 8.15
CA ALA A 25 -3.63 -1.26 6.90
C ALA A 25 -3.05 -0.37 5.79
N GLN A 26 -3.59 0.85 5.62
CA GLN A 26 -3.08 1.81 4.62
C GLN A 26 -1.66 2.31 4.92
N GLY A 27 -1.33 2.50 6.20
CA GLY A 27 0.03 2.85 6.62
C GLY A 27 1.05 1.72 6.40
N ARG A 28 0.60 0.46 6.31
CA ARG A 28 1.45 -0.68 5.95
C ARG A 28 1.83 -0.64 4.47
N ASP A 29 0.88 -0.28 3.61
CA ASP A 29 1.06 -0.17 2.16
C ASP A 29 1.97 1.02 1.77
N ALA A 30 2.04 2.05 2.63
CA ALA A 30 2.92 3.21 2.48
C ALA A 30 4.32 3.04 3.12
N SER A 31 4.58 1.90 3.79
CA SER A 31 5.85 1.72 4.49
C SER A 31 7.01 1.50 3.50
N PRO A 32 8.23 1.97 3.80
CA PRO A 32 9.39 1.76 2.93
C PRO A 32 9.65 0.28 2.61
N ILE A 33 9.29 -0.62 3.53
CA ILE A 33 9.42 -2.07 3.38
C ILE A 33 8.37 -2.63 2.41
N ALA A 34 7.12 -2.16 2.46
CA ALA A 34 6.10 -2.57 1.52
C ALA A 34 6.40 -2.07 0.10
N CYS A 35 6.89 -0.83 -0.04
CA CYS A 35 7.31 -0.28 -1.32
C CYS A 35 8.48 -1.07 -1.94
N SER A 36 9.48 -1.44 -1.16
CA SER A 36 10.62 -2.24 -1.67
C SER A 36 10.19 -3.65 -2.07
N GLN A 37 9.28 -4.29 -1.32
CA GLN A 37 8.74 -5.60 -1.65
C GLN A 37 7.88 -5.57 -2.93
N GLY A 38 7.05 -4.54 -3.10
CA GLY A 38 6.28 -4.34 -4.33
C GLY A 38 7.17 -4.05 -5.54
N ALA A 39 8.25 -3.29 -5.35
CA ALA A 39 9.21 -3.00 -6.40
C ALA A 39 9.89 -4.28 -6.93
N GLU A 40 10.34 -5.18 -6.04
CA GLU A 40 10.91 -6.47 -6.45
C GLU A 40 9.89 -7.35 -7.20
N GLN A 41 8.62 -7.31 -6.82
CA GLN A 41 7.57 -7.98 -7.60
C GLN A 41 7.41 -7.39 -9.00
N VAL A 42 7.46 -6.06 -9.16
CA VAL A 42 7.40 -5.40 -10.48
C VAL A 42 8.61 -5.80 -11.33
N LYS A 43 9.81 -5.86 -10.74
CA LYS A 43 11.01 -6.36 -11.42
C LYS A 43 10.83 -7.80 -11.89
N PHE A 44 10.37 -8.68 -11.02
CA PHE A 44 10.16 -10.08 -11.35
C PHE A 44 9.11 -10.27 -12.46
N ASP A 45 8.00 -9.53 -12.40
CA ASP A 45 6.98 -9.53 -13.44
C ASP A 45 7.55 -9.04 -14.79
N ALA A 46 8.33 -7.95 -14.79
CA ALA A 46 8.99 -7.46 -15.99
C ALA A 46 9.98 -8.50 -16.58
N LEU A 47 10.81 -9.12 -15.75
CA LEU A 47 11.70 -10.19 -16.20
C LEU A 47 10.91 -11.38 -16.76
N SER A 48 9.80 -11.76 -16.12
CA SER A 48 8.94 -12.87 -16.59
C SER A 48 8.28 -12.58 -17.94
N ARG A 49 8.06 -11.29 -18.26
CA ARG A 49 7.52 -10.83 -19.54
C ARG A 49 8.60 -10.67 -20.63
N GLY A 50 9.86 -10.97 -20.32
CA GLY A 50 10.97 -10.91 -21.27
C GLY A 50 11.65 -9.54 -21.38
N PHE A 51 11.36 -8.60 -20.48
CA PHE A 51 12.14 -7.36 -20.40
C PHE A 51 13.58 -7.67 -19.94
N GLY A 52 14.56 -6.96 -20.52
CA GLY A 52 15.95 -7.06 -20.08
C GLY A 52 16.16 -6.50 -18.66
N SER A 53 17.22 -6.93 -17.98
CA SER A 53 17.51 -6.55 -16.57
C SER A 53 17.46 -5.04 -16.35
N ALA A 54 18.08 -4.25 -17.24
CA ALA A 54 18.10 -2.79 -17.11
C ALA A 54 16.70 -2.15 -17.19
N ALA A 55 15.82 -2.70 -18.04
CA ALA A 55 14.44 -2.23 -18.14
C ALA A 55 13.62 -2.65 -16.92
N ALA A 56 13.80 -3.89 -16.45
CA ALA A 56 13.14 -4.38 -15.23
C ALA A 56 13.58 -3.59 -13.97
N ASP A 57 14.86 -3.24 -13.86
CA ASP A 57 15.40 -2.40 -12.79
C ASP A 57 14.88 -0.96 -12.87
N SER A 58 14.68 -0.43 -14.09
CA SER A 58 14.07 0.89 -14.28
C SER A 58 12.61 0.93 -13.82
N GLN A 59 11.84 -0.12 -14.14
CA GLN A 59 10.44 -0.27 -13.69
C GLN A 59 10.34 -0.44 -12.17
N ARG A 60 11.29 -1.17 -11.57
CA ARG A 60 11.43 -1.31 -10.12
C ARG A 60 11.60 0.04 -9.44
N GLU A 61 12.54 0.85 -9.92
CA GLU A 61 12.86 2.15 -9.33
C GLU A 61 11.72 3.16 -9.51
N ALA A 62 11.04 3.13 -10.67
CA ALA A 62 9.85 3.93 -10.93
C ALA A 62 8.70 3.58 -9.95
N PHE A 63 8.47 2.28 -9.70
CA PHE A 63 7.48 1.86 -8.71
C PHE A 63 7.88 2.28 -7.29
N MET A 64 9.15 2.07 -6.91
CA MET A 64 9.64 2.40 -5.57
C MET A 64 9.50 3.90 -5.27
N SER A 65 9.95 4.75 -6.18
CA SER A 65 9.83 6.21 -6.05
C SER A 65 8.37 6.68 -6.01
N GLY A 66 7.51 6.14 -6.88
CA GLY A 66 6.07 6.44 -6.86
C GLY A 66 5.39 6.03 -5.56
N CYS A 67 5.72 4.85 -5.04
CA CYS A 67 5.17 4.33 -3.79
C CYS A 67 5.59 5.18 -2.58
N LEU A 68 6.87 5.59 -2.50
CA LEU A 68 7.37 6.43 -1.40
C LEU A 68 6.78 7.85 -1.42
N VAL A 69 6.52 8.41 -2.61
CA VAL A 69 5.95 9.76 -2.76
C VAL A 69 4.44 9.78 -2.48
N THR A 70 3.71 8.79 -2.98
CA THR A 70 2.24 8.77 -2.91
C THR A 70 1.70 8.03 -1.70
N GLY A 71 2.53 7.26 -1.01
CA GLY A 71 2.12 6.36 0.08
C GLY A 71 1.19 5.24 -0.39
N ARG A 72 1.09 5.00 -1.70
CA ARG A 72 0.28 3.92 -2.28
C ARG A 72 1.18 3.04 -3.14
N GLY A 73 1.29 1.77 -2.78
CA GLY A 73 1.87 0.73 -3.62
C GLY A 73 0.93 0.30 -4.75
N ASP A 74 0.24 1.26 -5.37
CA ASP A 74 -0.79 0.99 -6.35
C ASP A 74 -0.14 0.48 -7.64
N ARG A 75 -0.34 -0.82 -7.90
CA ARG A 75 0.25 -1.55 -9.04
C ARG A 75 -0.32 -1.10 -10.38
N ASP A 76 -1.37 -0.27 -10.37
CA ASP A 76 -2.14 0.09 -11.55
C ASP A 76 -1.58 1.28 -12.34
N VAL A 77 -0.63 2.06 -11.81
CA VAL A 77 -0.12 3.26 -12.52
C VAL A 77 0.87 2.92 -13.64
N ALA A 78 1.41 1.69 -13.71
CA ALA A 78 2.37 1.30 -14.74
C ALA A 78 1.76 0.71 -16.04
N MET A 79 0.42 0.64 -16.15
CA MET A 79 -0.28 0.18 -17.37
C MET A 79 -0.73 1.31 -18.31
N ALA A 80 -0.44 2.57 -17.97
CA ALA A 80 -0.74 3.73 -18.82
C ALA A 80 0.44 4.09 -19.74
N ALA A 81 0.89 3.11 -20.54
CA ALA A 81 1.72 3.34 -21.71
C ALA A 81 1.26 2.35 -22.79
N ARG A 82 0.09 2.63 -23.36
CA ARG A 82 -0.26 2.21 -24.71
C ARG A 82 -0.12 3.40 -25.63
#